data_AF-A0AAX4HP91-F1
#
_entry.id   AF-A0AAX4HP91-F1
#
_cell.length_a   1.000
_cell.length_b   1.000
_cell.length_c   1.000
_cell.angle_alpha   90.00
_cell.angle_beta   90.00
_cell.angle_gamma   90.00
#
_symmetry.space_group_name_H-M   'P 1'
#
loop_
_entity.id
_entity.type
_entity.pdbx_description
1 polymer ?
#
loop_
_entity_poly.entity_id
_entity_poly.type
_entity_poly.pdbx_seq_one_letter_code
_entity_poly.pdbx_strand_id
1 'polypeptide(L)'
;MSNNTFIKDATIYVSRVKMFDRSDWITYIAWVGLMSGLLFATLGFVLLGYTNGVTFPTYVWNVPLGTFIFVGAIAFDTIGHRTVYKEELQKGEALVHHITIFAGISSCLLLCLAYSFPDFFAIPSLVMIALSIFYSVVDEALHWRRYIQGHSDRVEMWSHFFIFVGHLLMILSWWKWFSDGYPGVKETLLFLP
;
A
#
# COMPACT_ATOMS: atom_id res chain seq x y z
N MET A 1 -8.26 -27.46 -21.56
CA MET A 1 -8.06 -26.26 -20.74
C MET A 1 -8.77 -26.50 -19.42
N SER A 2 -8.06 -26.62 -18.29
CA SER A 2 -8.70 -26.95 -17.01
C SER A 2 -9.68 -25.85 -16.60
N ASN A 3 -10.87 -26.23 -16.10
CA ASN A 3 -11.84 -25.36 -15.41
C ASN A 3 -11.26 -24.82 -14.09
N ASN A 4 -10.15 -24.07 -14.16
CA ASN A 4 -9.63 -23.35 -13.00
C ASN A 4 -10.32 -21.99 -12.95
N THR A 5 -11.11 -21.79 -11.91
CA THR A 5 -11.69 -20.49 -11.58
C THR A 5 -10.65 -19.67 -10.83
N PHE A 6 -10.71 -18.34 -10.95
CA PHE A 6 -9.84 -17.44 -10.20
C PHE A 6 -9.86 -17.72 -8.68
N ILE A 7 -11.04 -18.06 -8.14
CA ILE A 7 -11.22 -18.42 -6.73
C ILE A 7 -10.36 -19.63 -6.35
N LYS A 8 -10.30 -20.65 -7.22
CA LYS A 8 -9.48 -21.84 -6.98
C LYS A 8 -7.99 -21.48 -7.00
N ASP A 9 -7.57 -20.69 -7.97
CA ASP A 9 -6.17 -20.24 -8.08
C ASP A 9 -5.78 -19.41 -6.85
N ALA A 10 -6.61 -18.46 -6.42
CA ALA A 10 -6.39 -17.66 -5.21
C ALA A 10 -6.35 -18.54 -3.94
N THR A 11 -7.21 -19.54 -3.83
CA THR A 11 -7.22 -20.47 -2.68
C THR A 11 -5.93 -21.28 -2.62
N ILE A 12 -5.47 -21.81 -3.76
CA ILE A 12 -4.18 -22.51 -3.86
C ILE A 12 -3.05 -21.56 -3.49
N TYR A 13 -3.07 -20.34 -4.02
CA TYR A 13 -2.07 -19.33 -3.78
C TYR A 13 -1.92 -19.00 -2.29
N VAL A 14 -3.04 -18.71 -1.59
CA VAL A 14 -3.05 -18.46 -0.15
C VAL A 14 -2.56 -19.68 0.65
N SER A 15 -2.92 -20.89 0.22
CA SER A 15 -2.50 -22.11 0.90
C SER A 15 -0.97 -22.30 0.93
N ARG A 16 -0.24 -21.65 0.01
CA ARG A 16 1.24 -21.65 -0.02
C ARG A 16 1.85 -20.97 1.20
N VAL A 17 1.11 -20.22 2.01
CA VAL A 17 1.58 -19.72 3.32
C VAL A 17 2.09 -20.86 4.23
N LYS A 18 1.59 -22.09 4.04
CA LYS A 18 2.08 -23.29 4.75
C LYS A 18 3.53 -23.66 4.40
N MET A 19 4.08 -23.10 3.32
CA MET A 19 5.46 -23.30 2.88
C MET A 19 6.43 -22.30 3.53
N PHE A 20 5.93 -21.33 4.30
CA PHE A 20 6.77 -20.33 4.93
C PHE A 20 7.69 -20.97 5.97
N ASP A 21 8.97 -20.59 5.91
CA ASP A 21 9.88 -20.79 7.02
C ASP A 21 9.79 -19.63 8.05
N ARG A 22 10.62 -19.68 9.08
CA ARG A 22 10.64 -18.64 10.12
C ARG A 22 11.01 -17.26 9.56
N SER A 23 11.93 -17.19 8.61
CA SER A 23 12.37 -15.92 8.00
C SER A 23 11.27 -15.32 7.13
N ASP A 24 10.52 -16.15 6.43
CA ASP A 24 9.35 -15.74 5.65
C ASP A 24 8.27 -15.15 6.56
N TRP A 25 7.98 -15.82 7.68
CA TRP A 25 7.01 -15.31 8.66
C TRP A 25 7.42 -13.98 9.27
N ILE A 26 8.68 -13.82 9.67
CA ILE A 26 9.19 -12.54 10.20
C ILE A 26 8.98 -11.43 9.18
N THR A 27 9.35 -11.69 7.93
CA THR A 27 9.24 -10.70 6.86
C THR A 27 7.79 -10.38 6.52
N TYR A 28 6.93 -11.39 6.45
CA TYR A 28 5.50 -11.23 6.22
C TYR A 28 4.84 -10.39 7.30
N ILE A 29 5.07 -10.71 8.57
CA ILE A 29 4.52 -9.98 9.71
C ILE A 29 5.05 -8.55 9.74
N ALA A 30 6.34 -8.34 9.48
CA ALA A 30 6.91 -6.99 9.45
C ALA A 30 6.25 -6.11 8.38
N TRP A 31 6.12 -6.61 7.14
CA TRP A 31 5.57 -5.80 6.05
C TRP A 31 4.05 -5.66 6.10
N VAL A 32 3.32 -6.77 6.22
CA VAL A 32 1.86 -6.74 6.30
C VAL A 32 1.42 -6.07 7.59
N GLY A 33 2.15 -6.26 8.69
CA GLY A 33 1.92 -5.58 9.95
C GLY A 33 2.16 -4.07 9.86
N LEU A 34 3.24 -3.61 9.22
CA LEU A 34 3.47 -2.19 8.97
C LEU A 34 2.32 -1.55 8.19
N MET A 35 1.88 -2.19 7.11
CA MET A 35 0.78 -1.67 6.29
C MET A 35 -0.57 -1.73 7.01
N SER A 36 -0.80 -2.79 7.80
CA SER A 36 -1.98 -2.86 8.69
C SER A 36 -1.95 -1.76 9.75
N GLY A 37 -0.78 -1.42 10.27
CA GLY A 37 -0.59 -0.28 11.17
C GLY A 37 -0.99 1.04 10.51
N LEU A 38 -0.61 1.26 9.26
CA LEU A 38 -1.06 2.43 8.49
C LEU A 38 -2.58 2.45 8.31
N LEU A 39 -3.19 1.30 8.00
CA LEU A 39 -4.64 1.19 7.88
C LEU A 39 -5.34 1.54 9.19
N PHE A 40 -4.94 0.94 10.31
CA PHE A 40 -5.58 1.20 11.59
C PHE A 40 -5.31 2.61 12.10
N ALA A 41 -4.14 3.19 11.83
CA ALA A 41 -3.85 4.57 12.19
C ALA A 41 -4.73 5.56 11.40
N THR A 42 -4.82 5.41 10.07
CA THR A 42 -5.63 6.30 9.22
C THR A 42 -7.12 6.12 9.46
N LEU A 43 -7.60 4.87 9.50
CA LEU A 43 -9.00 4.56 9.79
C LEU A 43 -9.39 4.98 11.21
N GLY A 44 -8.54 4.66 12.20
CA GLY A 44 -8.76 5.01 13.59
C GLY A 44 -8.83 6.52 13.81
N PHE A 45 -7.94 7.28 13.17
CA PHE A 45 -7.97 8.74 13.22
C PHE A 45 -9.28 9.31 12.64
N VAL A 46 -9.65 8.90 11.43
CA VAL A 46 -10.89 9.37 10.78
C VAL A 46 -12.13 8.95 11.57
N LEU A 47 -12.18 7.71 12.06
CA LEU A 47 -13.30 7.23 12.88
C LEU A 47 -13.39 7.96 14.23
N LEU A 48 -12.27 8.23 14.88
CA LEU A 48 -12.23 8.98 16.13
C LEU A 48 -12.84 10.38 15.94
N GLY A 49 -12.42 11.11 14.90
CA GLY A 49 -13.01 12.41 14.58
C GLY A 49 -14.50 12.29 14.25
N TYR A 50 -14.86 11.36 13.37
CA TYR A 50 -16.24 11.19 12.92
C TYR A 50 -17.21 10.86 14.06
N THR A 51 -16.82 9.94 14.95
CA THR A 51 -17.63 9.54 16.11
C THR A 51 -17.77 10.64 17.16
N ASN A 52 -16.86 11.61 17.17
CA ASN A 52 -16.93 12.82 18.00
C ASN A 52 -17.53 14.04 17.27
N GLY A 53 -18.16 13.84 16.10
CA GLY A 53 -18.90 14.87 15.38
C GLY A 53 -18.07 15.73 14.42
N VAL A 54 -16.81 15.41 14.18
CA VAL A 54 -15.99 16.07 13.16
C VAL A 54 -16.53 15.72 11.77
N THR A 55 -16.79 16.74 10.96
CA THR A 55 -17.25 16.56 9.58
C THR A 55 -16.05 16.55 8.64
N PHE A 56 -15.75 15.38 8.07
CA PHE A 56 -14.74 15.25 7.03
C PHE A 56 -15.36 15.39 5.64
N PRO A 57 -14.64 16.02 4.68
CA PRO A 57 -14.97 15.85 3.26
C PRO A 57 -15.02 14.37 2.87
N THR A 58 -15.97 13.99 2.01
CA THR A 58 -16.21 12.57 1.67
C THR A 58 -14.99 11.87 1.07
N TYR A 59 -14.15 12.59 0.32
CA TYR A 59 -12.95 12.02 -0.29
C TYR A 59 -11.90 11.58 0.75
N VAL A 60 -11.95 12.07 2.00
CA VAL A 60 -10.99 11.68 3.05
C VAL A 60 -11.10 10.18 3.36
N TRP A 61 -12.31 9.61 3.23
CA TRP A 61 -12.53 8.17 3.41
C TRP A 61 -11.81 7.29 2.38
N ASN A 62 -11.39 7.86 1.25
CA ASN A 62 -10.55 7.15 0.29
C ASN A 62 -9.14 6.87 0.82
N VAL A 63 -8.67 7.60 1.84
CA VAL A 63 -7.38 7.31 2.48
C VAL A 63 -7.41 5.92 3.13
N PRO A 64 -8.24 5.63 4.16
CA PRO A 64 -8.29 4.31 4.75
C PRO A 64 -8.83 3.24 3.79
N LEU A 65 -9.74 3.58 2.86
CA LEU A 65 -10.21 2.61 1.85
C LEU A 65 -9.09 2.19 0.90
N GLY A 66 -8.32 3.15 0.39
CA GLY A 66 -7.16 2.87 -0.45
C GLY A 66 -6.12 2.05 0.29
N THR A 67 -5.85 2.39 1.56
CA THR A 67 -4.95 1.59 2.41
C THR A 67 -5.47 0.17 2.64
N PHE A 68 -6.78 -0.02 2.84
CA PHE A 68 -7.38 -1.35 3.00
C PHE A 68 -7.19 -2.23 1.76
N ILE A 69 -7.48 -1.68 0.58
CA ILE A 69 -7.26 -2.36 -0.70
C ILE A 69 -5.78 -2.72 -0.86
N PHE A 70 -4.88 -1.77 -0.58
CA PHE A 70 -3.44 -1.93 -0.66
C PHE A 70 -2.92 -3.03 0.28
N VAL A 71 -3.31 -3.01 1.56
CA VAL A 71 -2.94 -4.01 2.57
C VAL A 71 -3.38 -5.40 2.15
N GLY A 72 -4.64 -5.54 1.72
CA GLY A 72 -5.17 -6.82 1.26
C GLY A 72 -4.36 -7.37 0.08
N ALA A 73 -4.07 -6.52 -0.90
CA ALA A 73 -3.33 -6.92 -2.08
C ALA A 73 -1.85 -7.28 -1.80
N ILE A 74 -1.15 -6.49 -0.97
CA ILE A 74 0.21 -6.82 -0.51
C ILE A 74 0.25 -8.10 0.32
N ALA A 75 -0.77 -8.36 1.14
CA ALA A 75 -0.84 -9.58 1.92
C ALA A 75 -0.91 -10.83 1.04
N PHE A 76 -1.58 -10.74 -0.13
CA PHE A 76 -1.54 -11.80 -1.15
C PHE A 76 -0.18 -11.83 -1.84
N ASP A 77 0.25 -10.73 -2.43
CA ASP A 77 1.50 -10.63 -3.19
C ASP A 77 2.72 -11.18 -2.41
N THR A 78 2.83 -10.80 -1.13
CA THR A 78 3.92 -11.24 -0.25
C THR A 78 3.96 -12.77 -0.11
N ILE A 79 2.84 -13.48 -0.19
CA ILE A 79 2.83 -14.96 -0.19
C ILE A 79 3.55 -15.50 -1.42
N GLY A 80 3.32 -14.94 -2.60
CA GLY A 80 4.00 -15.33 -3.83
C GLY A 80 5.50 -15.05 -3.77
N HIS A 81 5.85 -13.84 -3.31
CA HIS A 81 7.25 -13.43 -3.15
C HIS A 81 8.04 -14.31 -2.18
N ARG A 82 7.37 -14.93 -1.20
CA ARG A 82 8.00 -15.85 -0.24
C ARG A 82 7.92 -17.31 -0.62
N THR A 83 7.30 -17.66 -1.75
CA THR A 83 7.13 -19.06 -2.15
C THR A 83 7.55 -19.34 -3.59
N VAL A 84 6.88 -18.74 -4.57
CA VAL A 84 7.03 -19.09 -5.99
C VAL A 84 8.01 -18.19 -6.73
N TYR A 85 8.15 -16.93 -6.29
CA TYR A 85 8.91 -15.91 -7.02
C TYR A 85 10.25 -15.55 -6.37
N LYS A 86 10.67 -16.27 -5.32
CA LYS A 86 11.88 -15.99 -4.54
C LYS A 86 13.13 -15.81 -5.41
N GLU A 87 13.34 -16.68 -6.39
CA GLU A 87 14.52 -16.65 -7.25
C GLU A 87 14.45 -15.55 -8.31
N GLU A 88 13.26 -15.29 -8.85
CA GLU A 88 13.06 -14.26 -9.87
C GLU A 88 13.22 -12.84 -9.29
N LEU A 89 12.74 -12.60 -8.06
CA LEU A 89 12.88 -11.31 -7.38
C LEU A 89 14.33 -10.88 -7.14
N GLN A 90 15.25 -11.84 -7.01
CA GLN A 90 16.68 -11.56 -6.81
C GLN A 90 17.35 -10.94 -8.04
N LYS A 91 16.68 -10.92 -9.21
CA LYS A 91 17.21 -10.40 -10.47
C LYS A 91 17.09 -8.88 -10.64
N GLY A 92 16.75 -8.14 -9.58
CA GLY A 92 16.76 -6.67 -9.54
C GLY A 92 15.41 -6.03 -9.18
N GLU A 93 14.31 -6.77 -9.30
CA GLU A 93 12.97 -6.33 -8.87
C GLU A 93 12.97 -5.91 -7.39
N ALA A 94 13.72 -6.64 -6.55
CA ALA A 94 13.86 -6.29 -5.14
C ALA A 94 14.35 -4.84 -4.91
N LEU A 95 15.27 -4.31 -5.74
CA LEU A 95 15.74 -2.93 -5.56
C LEU A 95 14.62 -1.93 -5.86
N VAL A 96 13.86 -2.18 -6.94
CA VAL A 96 12.72 -1.33 -7.32
C VAL A 96 11.68 -1.33 -6.20
N HIS A 97 11.35 -2.50 -5.64
CA HIS A 97 10.45 -2.61 -4.47
C HIS A 97 10.92 -1.76 -3.29
N HIS A 98 12.19 -1.87 -2.89
CA HIS A 98 12.70 -1.10 -1.75
C HIS A 98 12.63 0.41 -2.00
N ILE A 99 12.92 0.88 -3.22
CA ILE A 99 12.82 2.30 -3.58
C ILE A 99 11.35 2.76 -3.53
N THR A 100 10.42 2.00 -4.10
CA THR A 100 8.98 2.29 -4.06
C THR A 100 8.47 2.38 -2.63
N ILE A 101 8.84 1.41 -1.78
CA ILE A 101 8.47 1.36 -0.37
C ILE A 101 9.03 2.57 0.39
N PHE A 102 10.32 2.86 0.21
CA PHE A 102 10.95 4.02 0.83
C PHE A 102 10.26 5.32 0.43
N ALA A 103 9.92 5.45 -0.85
CA ALA A 103 9.21 6.60 -1.38
C ALA A 103 7.80 6.75 -0.77
N GLY A 104 7.04 5.65 -0.73
CA GLY A 104 5.69 5.63 -0.17
C GLY A 104 5.63 5.86 1.34
N ILE A 105 6.54 5.29 2.12
CA ILE A 105 6.61 5.53 3.57
C ILE A 105 6.97 7.00 3.83
N SER A 106 8.01 7.49 3.14
CA SER A 106 8.46 8.86 3.33
C SER A 106 7.39 9.87 2.94
N SER A 107 6.64 9.64 1.86
CA SER A 107 5.54 10.54 1.47
C SER A 107 4.47 10.64 2.54
N CYS A 108 4.07 9.52 3.17
CA CYS A 108 3.10 9.53 4.28
C CYS A 108 3.64 10.29 5.51
N LEU A 109 4.90 10.07 5.89
CA LEU A 109 5.52 10.77 7.01
C LEU A 109 5.64 12.28 6.76
N LEU A 110 6.06 12.67 5.55
CA LEU A 110 6.19 14.07 5.16
C LEU A 110 4.82 14.76 5.10
N LEU A 111 3.78 14.07 4.63
CA LEU A 111 2.41 14.56 4.67
C LEU A 111 1.92 14.81 6.10
N CYS A 112 2.24 13.94 7.06
CA CYS A 112 1.97 14.18 8.48
C CYS A 112 2.73 15.40 9.00
N LEU A 113 4.02 15.54 8.68
CA LEU A 113 4.84 16.69 9.09
C LEU A 113 4.36 18.01 8.46
N ALA A 114 3.82 17.94 7.24
CA ALA A 114 3.26 19.08 6.53
C ALA A 114 2.02 19.68 7.21
N TYR A 115 1.38 18.97 8.16
CA TYR A 115 0.36 19.58 9.01
C TYR A 115 0.92 20.73 9.86
N SER A 116 2.14 20.57 10.39
CA SER A 116 2.79 21.58 11.24
C SER A 116 3.68 22.55 10.45
N PHE A 117 4.33 22.07 9.39
CA PHE A 117 5.24 22.87 8.57
C PHE A 117 4.89 22.76 7.08
N PRO A 118 3.71 23.26 6.66
CA PRO A 118 3.18 23.05 5.32
C PRO A 118 4.11 23.60 4.23
N ASP A 119 4.64 24.81 4.42
CA ASP A 119 5.48 25.48 3.41
C ASP A 119 6.77 24.69 3.10
N PHE A 120 7.37 24.08 4.13
CA PHE A 120 8.60 23.32 3.98
C PHE A 120 8.34 21.92 3.41
N PHE A 121 7.35 21.20 3.95
CA PHE A 121 7.14 19.78 3.61
C PHE A 121 6.22 19.54 2.42
N ALA A 122 5.53 20.54 1.87
CA ALA A 122 4.71 20.39 0.66
C ALA A 122 5.51 19.80 -0.52
N ILE A 123 6.64 20.43 -0.87
CA ILE A 123 7.46 20.03 -2.02
C ILE A 123 8.12 18.66 -1.80
N PRO A 124 8.82 18.39 -0.67
CA PRO A 124 9.34 17.06 -0.36
C PRO A 124 8.27 15.98 -0.41
N SER A 125 7.08 16.22 0.15
CA SER A 125 5.97 15.26 0.08
C SER A 125 5.61 14.95 -1.36
N LEU A 126 5.40 15.98 -2.19
CA LEU A 126 5.03 15.82 -3.59
C LEU A 126 6.08 15.05 -4.41
N VAL A 127 7.37 15.32 -4.16
CA VAL A 127 8.47 14.59 -4.81
C VAL A 127 8.42 13.10 -4.44
N MET A 128 8.25 12.78 -3.15
CA MET A 128 8.18 11.39 -2.70
C MET A 128 6.91 10.68 -3.22
N ILE A 129 5.78 11.37 -3.32
CA ILE A 129 4.56 10.87 -3.98
C ILE A 129 4.86 10.55 -5.45
N ALA A 130 5.42 11.51 -6.20
CA ALA A 130 5.72 11.33 -7.61
C ALA A 130 6.68 10.15 -7.85
N LEU A 131 7.74 10.04 -7.03
CA LEU A 131 8.68 8.92 -7.10
C LEU A 131 8.01 7.59 -6.75
N SER A 132 7.16 7.55 -5.72
CA SER A 132 6.44 6.33 -5.35
C SER A 132 5.54 5.82 -6.48
N ILE A 133 4.85 6.74 -7.19
CA ILE A 133 4.01 6.40 -8.34
C ILE A 133 4.88 5.95 -9.51
N PHE A 134 5.95 6.70 -9.83
CA PHE A 134 6.84 6.36 -10.93
C PHE A 134 7.47 4.98 -10.76
N TYR A 135 8.04 4.69 -9.58
CA TYR A 135 8.63 3.38 -9.33
C TYR A 135 7.59 2.27 -9.20
N SER A 136 6.34 2.57 -8.79
CA SER A 136 5.23 1.59 -8.90
C SER A 136 4.92 1.22 -10.36
N VAL A 137 5.01 2.18 -11.29
CA VAL A 137 4.82 1.89 -12.73
C VAL A 137 5.98 1.07 -13.30
N VAL A 138 7.22 1.39 -12.90
CA VAL A 138 8.40 0.59 -13.28
C VAL A 138 8.26 -0.83 -12.76
N ASP A 139 7.84 -0.99 -11.51
CA ASP A 139 7.59 -2.27 -10.87
C ASP A 139 6.53 -3.07 -11.64
N GLU A 140 5.36 -2.47 -11.88
CA GLU A 140 4.27 -3.06 -12.65
C GLU A 140 4.75 -3.58 -14.02
N ALA A 141 5.59 -2.82 -14.72
CA ALA A 141 6.16 -3.24 -16.00
C ALA A 141 7.05 -4.50 -15.88
N LEU A 142 7.79 -4.65 -14.78
CA LEU A 142 8.59 -5.86 -14.50
C LEU A 142 7.68 -7.05 -14.23
N HIS A 143 6.62 -6.89 -13.44
CA HIS A 143 5.62 -7.93 -13.19
C HIS A 143 4.92 -8.39 -14.46
N TRP A 144 4.48 -7.46 -15.32
CA TRP A 144 3.89 -7.80 -16.63
C TRP A 144 4.88 -8.54 -17.53
N ARG A 145 6.14 -8.11 -17.57
CA ARG A 145 7.18 -8.82 -18.32
C ARG A 145 7.33 -10.25 -17.82
N ARG A 146 7.41 -10.45 -16.50
CA ARG A 146 7.52 -11.77 -15.86
C ARG A 146 6.31 -12.65 -16.19
N TYR A 147 5.12 -12.09 -16.17
CA TYR A 147 3.88 -12.78 -16.52
C TYR A 147 3.84 -13.21 -17.99
N ILE A 148 4.22 -12.33 -18.92
CA ILE A 148 4.28 -12.66 -20.35
C ILE A 148 5.32 -13.76 -20.64
N GLN A 149 6.41 -13.78 -19.87
CA GLN A 149 7.45 -14.82 -19.97
C GLN A 149 7.06 -16.15 -19.30
N GLY A 150 5.88 -16.23 -18.65
CA GLY A 150 5.40 -17.45 -18.00
C GLY A 150 6.02 -17.72 -16.62
N HIS A 151 6.63 -16.71 -16.01
CA HIS A 151 7.30 -16.80 -14.71
C HIS A 151 6.48 -16.17 -13.56
N SER A 152 5.22 -15.82 -13.83
CA SER A 152 4.26 -15.23 -12.89
C SER A 152 2.86 -15.79 -13.18
N ASP A 153 1.92 -15.63 -12.24
CA ASP A 153 0.55 -16.10 -12.39
C ASP A 153 -0.49 -14.95 -12.29
N ARG A 154 -1.74 -15.28 -12.62
CA ARG A 154 -2.83 -14.28 -12.65
C ARG A 154 -3.14 -13.70 -11.28
N VAL A 155 -2.88 -14.44 -10.19
CA VAL A 155 -3.18 -13.97 -8.83
C VAL A 155 -2.21 -12.85 -8.45
N GLU A 156 -0.93 -13.00 -8.82
CA GLU A 156 0.06 -11.95 -8.67
C GLU A 156 -0.34 -10.69 -9.45
N MET A 157 -0.70 -10.81 -10.73
CA MET A 157 -1.09 -9.66 -11.55
C MET A 157 -2.32 -8.91 -11.02
N TRP A 158 -3.32 -9.64 -10.50
CA TRP A 158 -4.47 -9.01 -9.84
C TRP A 158 -4.08 -8.33 -8.52
N SER A 159 -3.15 -8.94 -7.76
CA SER A 159 -2.63 -8.33 -6.54
C SER A 159 -1.95 -7.00 -6.88
N HIS A 160 -1.07 -6.98 -7.88
CA HIS A 160 -0.41 -5.79 -8.38
C HIS A 160 -1.36 -4.68 -8.85
N PHE A 161 -2.40 -5.05 -9.61
CA PHE A 161 -3.45 -4.11 -9.99
C PHE A 161 -4.09 -3.44 -8.75
N PHE A 162 -4.46 -4.23 -7.73
CA PHE A 162 -5.08 -3.68 -6.52
C PHE A 162 -4.08 -2.92 -5.63
N ILE A 163 -2.80 -3.30 -5.61
CA ILE A 163 -1.72 -2.52 -4.99
C ILE A 163 -1.68 -1.13 -5.64
N PHE A 164 -1.65 -1.06 -6.96
CA PHE A 164 -1.57 0.23 -7.66
C PHE A 164 -2.83 1.08 -7.43
N VAL A 165 -4.03 0.49 -7.52
CA VAL A 165 -5.30 1.18 -7.25
C VAL A 165 -5.37 1.68 -5.80
N GLY A 166 -5.06 0.82 -4.83
CA GLY A 166 -5.09 1.18 -3.41
C GLY A 166 -4.10 2.30 -3.08
N HIS A 167 -2.88 2.22 -3.63
CA HIS A 167 -1.86 3.25 -3.48
C HIS A 167 -2.33 4.60 -4.04
N LEU A 168 -2.83 4.65 -5.27
CA LEU A 168 -3.28 5.89 -5.90
C LEU A 168 -4.49 6.50 -5.17
N LEU A 169 -5.48 5.70 -4.80
CA LEU A 169 -6.64 6.16 -4.03
C LEU A 169 -6.20 6.78 -2.71
N MET A 170 -5.31 6.10 -1.98
CA MET A 170 -4.80 6.56 -0.70
C MET A 170 -4.02 7.87 -0.87
N ILE A 171 -2.96 7.87 -1.69
CA ILE A 171 -1.98 8.96 -1.70
C ILE A 171 -2.52 10.23 -2.35
N LEU A 172 -3.34 10.11 -3.41
CA LEU A 172 -3.94 11.28 -4.07
C LEU A 172 -5.01 11.92 -3.19
N SER A 173 -5.78 11.10 -2.47
CA SER A 173 -6.78 11.62 -1.52
C SER A 173 -6.11 12.27 -0.31
N TRP A 174 -4.99 11.72 0.17
CA TRP A 174 -4.22 12.32 1.26
C TRP A 174 -3.56 13.64 0.82
N TRP A 175 -2.96 13.68 -0.38
CA TRP A 175 -2.45 14.93 -0.95
C TRP A 175 -3.55 15.98 -1.09
N LYS A 176 -4.74 15.59 -1.56
CA LYS A 176 -5.89 16.49 -1.64
C LYS A 176 -6.28 17.01 -0.26
N TRP A 177 -6.34 16.12 0.74
CA TRP A 177 -6.66 16.48 2.12
C TRP A 177 -5.66 17.51 2.68
N PHE A 178 -4.37 17.30 2.44
CA PHE A 178 -3.31 18.26 2.76
C PHE A 178 -3.54 19.59 2.04
N SER A 179 -3.73 19.57 0.72
CA SER A 179 -3.88 20.79 -0.09
C SER A 179 -5.10 21.64 0.29
N ASP A 180 -6.12 21.03 0.89
CA ASP A 180 -7.30 21.71 1.42
C ASP A 180 -7.08 22.27 2.84
N GLY A 181 -5.87 22.16 3.39
CA GLY A 181 -5.55 22.61 4.74
C GLY A 181 -5.93 21.60 5.83
N TYR A 182 -6.04 20.32 5.49
CA TYR A 182 -6.36 19.25 6.43
C TYR A 182 -7.66 19.47 7.24
N PRO A 183 -8.81 19.75 6.61
CA PRO A 183 -10.08 19.92 7.32
C PRO A 183 -10.38 18.72 8.23
N GLY A 184 -10.74 19.00 9.49
CA GLY A 184 -11.07 17.99 10.50
C GLY A 184 -9.89 17.46 11.31
N VAL A 185 -8.63 17.68 10.88
CA VAL A 185 -7.45 17.18 11.61
C VAL A 185 -7.32 17.85 12.97
N LYS A 186 -7.40 19.20 13.01
CA LYS A 186 -7.25 19.96 14.25
C LYS A 186 -8.31 19.60 15.29
N GLU A 187 -9.55 19.43 14.85
CA GLU A 187 -10.69 19.06 15.68
C GLU A 187 -10.53 17.63 16.21
N THR A 188 -10.05 16.70 15.37
CA THR A 188 -9.83 15.31 15.77
C THR A 188 -8.71 15.16 16.80
N LEU A 189 -7.65 15.97 16.67
CA LEU A 189 -6.52 15.96 17.62
C LEU A 189 -6.95 16.28 19.07
N LEU A 190 -8.09 16.94 19.29
CA LEU A 190 -8.63 17.23 20.63
C LEU A 190 -9.11 15.97 21.37
N PHE A 191 -9.32 14.87 20.66
CA PHE A 191 -9.82 13.60 21.22
C PHE A 191 -8.74 12.52 21.33
N LEU A 192 -7.49 12.82 20.93
CA LEU A 192 -6.36 11.93 21.15
C LEU A 192 -5.86 12.08 22.60
N PRO A 193 -5.58 10.96 23.31
CA PRO A 193 -5.19 10.97 24.71
C PRO A 193 -3.79 11.55 24.97
#